data_AF-A0A2T5PAM8-F1
#
_entry.id   AF-A0A2T5PAM8-F1
#
_cell.length_a   1.000
_cell.length_b   1.000
_cell.length_c   1.000
_cell.angle_alpha   90.00
_cell.angle_beta   90.00
_cell.angle_gamma   90.00
#
_symmetry.space_group_name_H-M   'P 1'
#
loop_
_entity.id
_entity.type
_entity.pdbx_description
1 polymer ?
#
loop_
_entity_poly.entity_id
_entity_poly.type
_entity_poly.pdbx_seq_one_letter_code
_entity_poly.pdbx_strand_id
1 'polypeptide(L)' 'MALWKIVFSRHNNTDVLMLDADSAPDVEQASKALLAHARVHFERQEADIDAQPEQTPAVRLAECYGITLTGIARSE' A
#
# COMPACT_ATOMS: atom_id res chain seq x y z
N MET A 1 2.22 -9.98 18.42
CA MET A 1 2.91 -9.05 17.49
C MET A 1 3.77 -9.84 16.53
N ALA A 2 3.30 -9.98 15.29
CA ALA A 2 4.06 -10.54 14.20
C ALA A 2 4.38 -9.43 13.21
N LEU A 3 5.61 -9.41 12.70
CA LEU A 3 6.01 -8.43 11.71
C LEU A 3 5.64 -8.98 10.32
N TRP A 4 4.89 -8.22 9.54
CA TRP A 4 4.45 -8.56 8.20
C TRP A 4 5.14 -7.65 7.18
N LYS A 5 5.56 -8.24 6.07
CA LYS A 5 6.18 -7.59 4.93
C LYS A 5 5.14 -7.44 3.83
N ILE A 6 4.71 -6.23 3.59
CA ILE A 6 3.86 -5.87 2.45
C ILE A 6 4.78 -5.52 1.29
N VAL A 7 4.84 -6.40 0.30
CA VAL A 7 5.64 -6.21 -0.91
C VAL A 7 4.79 -5.46 -1.93
N PHE A 8 5.36 -4.40 -2.49
CA PHE A 8 4.71 -3.61 -3.52
C PHE A 8 5.71 -3.15 -4.57
N SER A 9 5.21 -2.95 -5.79
CA SER A 9 5.98 -2.42 -6.90
C SER A 9 5.60 -0.97 -7.15
N ARG A 10 6.58 -0.10 -7.29
CA ARG A 10 6.44 1.33 -7.53
C ARG A 10 7.46 1.78 -8.58
N HIS A 11 7.01 2.38 -9.69
CA HIS A 11 7.91 2.96 -10.72
C HIS A 11 9.12 2.06 -11.07
N ASN A 12 8.85 0.79 -11.39
CA ASN A 12 9.87 -0.22 -11.72
C ASN A 12 10.82 -0.64 -10.58
N ASN A 13 10.53 -0.23 -9.35
CA ASN A 13 11.22 -0.67 -8.13
C ASN A 13 10.29 -1.54 -7.29
N THR A 14 10.86 -2.51 -6.58
CA THR A 14 10.11 -3.33 -5.62
C THR A 14 10.52 -2.91 -4.22
N ASP A 15 9.55 -2.46 -3.45
CA ASP A 15 9.71 -2.01 -2.08
C ASP A 15 8.90 -2.87 -1.12
N VAL A 16 9.25 -2.79 0.15
CA VAL A 16 8.64 -3.59 1.21
C VAL A 16 8.29 -2.69 2.39
N LEU A 17 7.02 -2.67 2.76
CA LEU A 17 6.53 -2.01 3.96
C LEU A 17 6.42 -3.03 5.11
N MET A 18 7.11 -2.76 6.21
CA MET A 18 6.97 -3.56 7.44
C MET A 18 5.78 -3.06 8.24
N LEU A 19 4.84 -3.97 8.53
CA LEU A 19 3.64 -3.72 9.31
C LEU A 19 3.63 -4.65 10.52
N ASP A 20 3.50 -4.10 11.72
CA ASP A 20 3.25 -4.91 12.91
C ASP A 20 1.75 -5.23 12.98
N ALA A 21 1.43 -6.53 12.92
CA ALA A 21 0.05 -7.00 13.03
C ALA A 21 0.01 -8.33 13.78
N ASP A 22 -1.02 -8.53 14.60
CA ASP A 22 -1.14 -9.76 15.38
C ASP A 22 -1.53 -10.97 14.53
N SER A 23 -2.14 -10.73 13.36
CA SER A 23 -2.56 -11.74 12.38
C SER A 23 -2.18 -11.32 10.96
N ALA A 24 -2.27 -12.26 10.01
CA ALA A 24 -2.03 -11.98 8.59
C ALA A 24 -2.95 -10.85 8.10
N PRO A 25 -2.40 -9.70 7.68
CA PRO A 25 -3.23 -8.62 7.17
C PRO A 25 -3.85 -9.05 5.85
N ASP A 26 -5.14 -8.79 5.68
CA ASP A 26 -5.82 -8.97 4.41
C ASP A 26 -5.30 -7.97 3.37
N VAL A 27 -5.60 -8.25 2.09
CA VAL A 27 -5.26 -7.37 0.97
C VAL A 27 -5.76 -5.94 1.19
N GLU A 28 -6.96 -5.76 1.74
CA GLU A 28 -7.49 -4.44 2.08
C GLU A 28 -6.71 -3.77 3.22
N GLN A 29 -6.36 -4.49 4.29
CA GLN A 29 -5.60 -3.92 5.39
C GLN A 29 -4.19 -3.52 4.95
N ALA A 30 -3.52 -4.39 4.17
CA ALA A 30 -2.21 -4.11 3.62
C ALA A 30 -2.25 -2.91 2.67
N SER A 31 -3.25 -2.85 1.78
CA SER A 31 -3.43 -1.72 0.87
C SER A 31 -3.72 -0.41 1.62
N LYS A 32 -4.51 -0.47 2.71
CA LYS A 32 -4.81 0.70 3.53
C LYS A 32 -3.59 1.20 4.30
N ALA A 33 -2.82 0.29 4.90
CA ALA A 33 -1.56 0.62 5.56
C ALA A 33 -0.55 1.20 4.58
N LEU A 34 -0.42 0.59 3.41
CA LEU A 34 0.45 1.06 2.33
C LEU A 34 0.01 2.43 1.80
N LEU A 35 -1.30 2.67 1.66
CA LEU A 35 -1.84 3.98 1.26
C LEU A 35 -1.55 5.06 2.31
N ALA A 36 -1.71 4.75 3.59
CA ALA A 36 -1.39 5.67 4.68
C ALA A 36 0.11 5.99 4.72
N HIS A 37 0.96 4.98 4.56
CA HIS A 37 2.41 5.15 4.47
C HIS A 37 2.80 5.97 3.24
N ALA A 38 2.21 5.66 2.09
CA ALA A 38 2.45 6.36 0.84
C ALA A 38 2.08 7.83 0.92
N ARG A 39 0.97 8.17 1.58
CA ARG A 39 0.53 9.56 1.77
C ARG A 39 1.50 10.40 2.60
N VAL A 40 2.29 9.77 3.48
CA VAL A 40 3.26 10.45 4.36
C VAL A 40 4.65 10.47 3.75
N HIS A 41 5.06 9.38 3.09
CA HIS A 41 6.43 9.19 2.60
C HIS A 41 6.61 9.49 1.11
N PHE A 42 5.55 9.41 0.31
CA PHE A 42 5.61 9.66 -1.11
C PHE A 42 4.82 10.91 -1.46
N GLU A 43 5.37 11.72 -2.36
CA GLU A 43 4.58 12.79 -2.98
C GLU A 43 3.44 12.16 -3.76
N ARG A 44 2.22 12.60 -3.41
CA ARG A 44 1.02 12.30 -4.20
C ARG A 44 1.23 12.97 -5.54
N GLN A 45 1.35 12.19 -6.60
CA GLN A 45 1.25 12.77 -7.94
C GLN A 45 -0.14 13.40 -8.02
N GLU A 46 -0.23 14.65 -8.48
CA GLU A 46 -1.48 15.40 -8.68
C GLU A 46 -2.37 14.69 -9.70
N ALA A 47 -2.84 13.50 -9.36
CA ALA A 47 -3.97 12.86 -9.98
C ALA A 47 -5.17 13.59 -9.36
N ASP A 48 -5.91 14.28 -10.21
CA ASP A 48 -7.17 14.98 -9.99
C ASP A 48 -8.29 14.02 -9.56
N ILE A 49 -7.99 13.11 -8.63
CA ILE A 49 -8.93 12.19 -8.00
C ILE A 49 -9.56 12.96 -6.85
N ASP A 50 -10.33 13.97 -7.21
CA ASP A 50 -11.32 14.55 -6.33
C ASP A 50 -12.33 13.45 -6.03
N ALA A 51 -12.11 12.78 -4.90
CA ALA A 51 -13.13 12.06 -4.15
C ALA A 51 -14.07 11.14 -4.94
N GLN A 52 -13.57 10.19 -5.73
CA GLN A 52 -14.39 9.02 -6.04
C GLN A 52 -14.56 8.18 -4.76
N PRO A 53 -15.77 8.07 -4.19
CA PRO A 53 -16.02 7.35 -2.93
C PRO A 53 -15.96 5.82 -3.11
N GLU A 54 -15.92 5.35 -4.35
CA GLU A 54 -16.12 3.94 -4.72
C GLU A 54 -14.80 3.19 -4.96
N GLN A 55 -13.65 3.88 -4.94
CA GLN A 55 -12.37 3.26 -5.25
C GLN A 55 -11.74 2.59 -4.03
N THR A 56 -11.35 1.32 -4.22
CA THR A 56 -10.61 0.55 -3.21
C THR A 56 -9.22 1.16 -2.96
N PRO A 57 -8.63 0.98 -1.77
CA PRO A 57 -7.32 1.54 -1.43
C PRO A 57 -6.20 1.09 -2.40
N ALA A 58 -6.31 -0.11 -2.97
CA ALA A 58 -5.38 -0.63 -3.97
C ALA A 58 -5.40 0.18 -5.27
N VAL A 59 -6.59 0.58 -5.75
CA VAL A 59 -6.73 1.40 -6.96
C VAL A 59 -6.15 2.80 -6.73
N ARG A 60 -6.41 3.40 -5.57
CA ARG A 60 -5.84 4.72 -5.23
C ARG A 60 -4.31 4.69 -5.18
N LEU A 61 -3.72 3.61 -4.69
CA LEU A 61 -2.26 3.43 -4.67
C LEU A 61 -1.68 3.40 -6.09
N ALA A 62 -2.32 2.67 -7.00
CA ALA A 62 -1.88 2.59 -8.39
C ALA A 62 -2.00 3.95 -9.10
N GLU A 63 -3.14 4.62 -8.97
CA GLU A 63 -3.44 5.87 -9.69
C GLU A 63 -2.71 7.09 -9.11
N CYS A 64 -2.70 7.27 -7.78
CA CYS A 64 -2.06 8.45 -7.15
C CYS A 64 -0.54 8.31 -6.96
N TYR A 65 -0.04 7.08 -6.83
CA TYR A 65 1.35 6.85 -6.44
C TYR A 65 2.09 5.88 -7.37
N GLY A 66 1.44 5.29 -8.37
CA GLY A 66 2.05 4.26 -9.21
C GLY A 66 2.43 3.00 -8.44
N ILE A 67 1.74 2.72 -7.32
CA ILE A 67 2.05 1.62 -6.41
C ILE A 67 1.06 0.46 -6.63
N THR A 68 1.61 -0.73 -6.87
CA THR A 68 0.83 -1.97 -6.99
C THR A 68 1.25 -2.95 -5.90
N LEU A 69 0.29 -3.37 -5.07
CA LEU A 69 0.52 -4.42 -4.08
C LEU A 69 0.81 -5.75 -4.78
N THR A 70 1.97 -6.35 -4.53
CA THR A 70 2.40 -7.60 -5.16
C THR A 70 2.30 -8.80 -4.21
N GLY A 71 2.41 -8.60 -2.90
CA GLY A 71 2.25 -9.70 -1.97
C GLY A 71 2.31 -9.30 -0.50
N ILE A 72 1.89 -10.23 0.36
CA ILE A 72 1.95 -10.10 1.81
C ILE A 72 2.67 -11.32 2.33
N ALA A 73 3.79 -11.11 3.01
CA ALA A 73 4.61 -12.17 3.58
C ALA A 73 4.82 -11.92 5.06
N ARG A 74 4.99 -12.98 5.85
CA ARG A 74 5.42 -12.83 7.24
C ARG A 74 6.92 -12.56 7.28
N SER A 75 7.37 -11.63 8.11
CA SER A 75 8.78 -11.57 8.49
C SER A 75 9.02 -12.62 9.56
N GLU A 76 9.88 -13.58 9.24
CA GLU A 76 10.43 -14.53 10.21
C GLU A 76 11.47 -13.87 11.12
#